data_AF-A0A8H9GJR9-F1
#
_entry.id   AF-A0A8H9GJR9-F1
#
_cell.length_a   1.000
_cell.length_b   1.000
_cell.length_c   1.000
_cell.angle_alpha   90.00
_cell.angle_beta   90.00
_cell.angle_gamma   90.00
#
_symmetry.space_group_name_H-M   'P 1'
#
loop_
_entity.id
_entity.type
_entity.pdbx_description
1 polymer ?
#
loop_
_entity_poly.entity_id
_entity_poly.type
_entity_poly.pdbx_seq_one_letter_code
_entity_poly.pdbx_strand_id
1 'polypeptide(L)'
;MTPDEWNEGMKNEASSVNDREWAMETKLAAGRFGWRGAGEAAAVFAGLGMCVVLLTHFLWRHDTPDGLWLGVMFLSGVMGTLLGLRRVAALEAGAGTLAFLPGAWLAVVTLQALLGDAAPFTTIIGVADADGAVLAVIAACAAGTTQRVITRRALLTA
;
A
#
# COMPACT_ATOMS: atom_id res chain seq x y z
N MET A 1 23.00 2.07 14.32
CA MET A 1 22.74 3.32 13.60
C MET A 1 21.35 3.78 13.96
N THR A 2 21.25 4.88 14.69
CA THR A 2 19.98 5.46 15.13
C THR A 2 19.40 6.38 14.03
N PRO A 3 18.08 6.68 14.06
CA PRO A 3 17.48 7.62 13.09
C PRO A 3 18.14 9.00 13.08
N ASP A 4 18.65 9.43 14.23
CA ASP A 4 19.32 10.72 14.40
C ASP A 4 20.71 10.71 13.75
N GLU A 5 21.49 9.64 13.99
CA GLU A 5 22.79 9.41 13.33
C GLU A 5 22.67 9.33 11.81
N TRP A 6 21.59 8.71 11.30
CA TRP A 6 21.31 8.65 9.87
C TRP A 6 20.96 10.02 9.28
N ASN A 7 20.10 10.78 9.96
CA ASN A 7 19.69 12.11 9.51
C ASN A 7 20.87 13.09 9.50
N GLU A 8 21.73 13.01 10.50
CA GLU A 8 22.95 13.83 10.57
C GLU A 8 23.97 13.45 9.50
N GLY A 9 24.18 12.14 9.26
CA GLY A 9 25.04 11.64 8.19
C GLY A 9 24.58 12.11 6.79
N MET A 10 23.29 11.97 6.48
CA MET A 10 22.73 12.37 5.18
C MET A 10 22.75 13.88 4.96
N LYS A 11 22.60 14.68 6.02
CA LYS A 11 22.74 16.15 5.93
C LYS A 11 24.18 16.56 5.64
N ASN A 12 25.15 15.89 6.26
CA ASN A 12 26.56 16.13 6.01
C ASN A 12 26.96 15.72 4.59
N GLU A 13 26.48 14.57 4.10
CA GLU A 13 26.67 14.15 2.71
C GLU A 13 26.05 15.15 1.72
N ALA A 14 24.79 15.53 1.93
CA ALA A 14 24.10 16.51 1.08
C ALA A 14 24.76 17.91 1.10
N SER A 15 25.58 18.22 2.11
CA SER A 15 26.32 19.49 2.20
C SER A 15 27.71 19.44 1.55
N SER A 16 28.27 18.25 1.35
CA SER A 16 29.61 18.05 0.79
C SER A 16 29.63 17.94 -0.73
N VAL A 17 28.46 17.76 -1.37
CA VAL A 17 28.32 17.60 -2.81
C VAL A 17 27.77 18.88 -3.46
N ASN A 18 28.48 19.40 -4.45
CA ASN A 18 28.14 20.64 -5.17
C ASN A 18 26.97 20.47 -6.17
N ASP A 19 26.47 19.24 -6.32
CA ASP A 19 25.32 18.91 -7.12
C ASP A 19 24.03 19.16 -6.32
N ARG A 20 23.33 20.23 -6.72
CA ARG A 20 22.11 20.71 -6.08
C ARG A 20 20.96 19.70 -6.20
N GLU A 21 20.98 18.87 -7.24
CA GLU A 21 19.94 17.87 -7.51
C GLU A 21 20.12 16.69 -6.56
N TRP A 22 21.36 16.18 -6.46
CA TRP A 22 21.71 15.12 -5.51
C TRP A 22 21.51 15.54 -4.05
N ALA A 23 21.92 16.77 -3.67
CA ALA A 23 21.72 17.29 -2.31
C ALA A 23 20.24 17.42 -1.92
N MET A 24 19.35 17.65 -2.89
CA MET A 24 17.91 17.74 -2.68
C MET A 24 17.28 16.34 -2.57
N GLU A 25 17.69 15.38 -3.40
CA GLU A 25 17.28 13.98 -3.30
C GLU A 25 17.72 13.34 -1.98
N THR A 26 18.97 13.56 -1.56
CA THR A 26 19.52 13.07 -0.29
C THR A 26 18.81 13.70 0.92
N LYS A 27 18.45 14.99 0.87
CA LYS A 27 17.62 15.64 1.91
C LYS A 27 16.19 15.13 1.94
N LEU A 28 15.60 14.82 0.78
CA LEU A 28 14.28 14.18 0.68
C LEU A 28 14.31 12.74 1.21
N ALA A 29 15.37 11.99 0.93
CA ALA A 29 15.59 10.64 1.47
C ALA A 29 15.81 10.66 3.00
N ALA A 30 16.57 11.64 3.50
CA ALA A 30 16.75 11.86 4.95
C ALA A 30 15.44 12.25 5.65
N GLY A 31 14.61 13.09 5.02
CA GLY A 31 13.29 13.47 5.53
C GLY A 31 12.24 12.35 5.48
N ARG A 32 12.45 11.33 4.64
CA ARG A 32 11.63 10.10 4.55
C ARG A 32 12.11 8.99 5.48
N PHE A 33 13.18 9.20 6.23
CA PHE A 33 13.59 8.25 7.25
C PHE A 33 12.57 8.26 8.40
N GLY A 34 11.71 7.24 8.39
CA GLY A 34 10.68 7.08 9.41
C GLY A 34 9.51 6.21 8.99
N TRP A 35 9.26 6.01 7.68
CA TRP A 35 8.19 5.14 7.15
C TRP A 35 6.86 5.32 7.90
N ARG A 36 6.59 6.53 8.41
CA ARG A 36 5.57 6.75 9.45
C ARG A 36 4.18 6.52 8.89
N GLY A 37 3.97 6.87 7.61
CA GLY A 37 2.73 6.60 6.89
C GLY A 37 2.64 5.17 6.33
N ALA A 38 3.73 4.41 6.32
CA ALA A 38 3.72 3.04 5.79
C ALA A 38 2.92 2.09 6.69
N GLY A 39 2.94 2.30 8.00
CA GLY A 39 2.09 1.54 8.93
C GLY A 39 0.60 1.80 8.70
N GLU A 40 0.22 3.06 8.50
CA GLU A 40 -1.17 3.42 8.16
C GLU A 40 -1.60 2.83 6.82
N ALA A 41 -0.75 2.94 5.79
CA ALA A 41 -0.99 2.34 4.49
C ALA A 41 -1.12 0.82 4.60
N ALA A 42 -0.21 0.17 5.32
CA ALA A 42 -0.24 -1.27 5.55
C ALA A 42 -1.55 -1.71 6.23
N ALA A 43 -2.02 -1.00 7.25
CA ALA A 43 -3.29 -1.31 7.92
C ALA A 43 -4.49 -1.21 6.97
N VAL A 44 -4.53 -0.15 6.13
CA VAL A 44 -5.60 0.05 5.14
C VAL A 44 -5.61 -1.07 4.10
N PHE A 45 -4.45 -1.43 3.55
CA PHE A 45 -4.37 -2.46 2.52
C PHE A 45 -4.52 -3.87 3.07
N ALA A 46 -4.09 -4.15 4.30
CA ALA A 46 -4.39 -5.39 5.00
C ALA A 46 -5.91 -5.56 5.22
N GLY A 47 -6.60 -4.49 5.64
CA GLY A 47 -8.06 -4.49 5.77
C GLY A 47 -8.76 -4.74 4.43
N LEU A 48 -8.27 -4.12 3.35
CA LEU A 48 -8.78 -4.38 2.00
C LEU A 48 -8.63 -5.87 1.61
N GLY A 49 -7.46 -6.47 1.88
CA GLY A 49 -7.22 -7.90 1.67
C GLY A 49 -8.22 -8.77 2.43
N MET A 50 -8.43 -8.49 3.72
CA MET A 50 -9.44 -9.20 4.53
C MET A 50 -10.86 -9.07 3.95
N CYS A 51 -11.26 -7.85 3.57
CA CYS A 51 -12.58 -7.60 3.00
C CYS A 51 -12.82 -8.39 1.72
N VAL A 52 -11.82 -8.48 0.83
CA VAL A 52 -11.95 -9.24 -0.42
C VAL A 52 -12.20 -10.73 -0.13
N VAL A 53 -11.46 -11.33 0.81
CA VAL A 53 -11.66 -12.74 1.19
C VAL A 53 -13.05 -12.96 1.77
N LEU A 54 -13.48 -12.10 2.71
CA LEU A 54 -14.78 -12.23 3.37
C LEU A 54 -15.94 -12.05 2.39
N LEU A 55 -15.88 -11.04 1.51
CA LEU A 55 -16.90 -10.82 0.49
C LEU A 55 -16.98 -12.01 -0.47
N THR A 56 -15.83 -12.51 -0.92
CA THR A 56 -15.79 -13.68 -1.81
C THR A 56 -16.38 -14.92 -1.13
N HIS A 57 -16.02 -15.16 0.13
CA HIS A 57 -16.53 -16.30 0.88
C HIS A 57 -18.04 -16.25 1.12
N PHE A 58 -18.58 -15.11 1.55
CA PHE A 58 -19.98 -14.99 1.96
C PHE A 58 -20.95 -14.69 0.82
N LEU A 59 -20.52 -13.95 -0.22
CA LEU A 59 -21.39 -13.53 -1.32
C LEU A 59 -21.20 -14.34 -2.59
N TRP A 60 -20.00 -14.89 -2.80
CA TRP A 60 -19.58 -15.45 -4.09
C TRP A 60 -18.89 -16.81 -3.93
N ARG A 61 -19.55 -17.69 -3.16
CA ARG A 61 -19.07 -19.01 -2.74
C ARG A 61 -18.64 -19.94 -3.90
N HIS A 62 -19.10 -19.67 -5.12
CA HIS A 62 -18.88 -20.53 -6.30
C HIS A 62 -18.37 -19.80 -7.55
N ASP A 63 -18.79 -18.56 -7.81
CA ASP A 63 -18.36 -17.78 -8.98
C ASP A 63 -17.84 -16.41 -8.54
N THR A 64 -16.57 -16.13 -8.81
CA THR A 64 -16.00 -14.79 -8.61
C THR A 64 -16.52 -13.86 -9.70
N PRO A 65 -17.13 -12.70 -9.37
CA PRO A 65 -17.67 -11.82 -10.39
C PRO A 65 -16.54 -11.23 -11.25
N ASP A 66 -16.74 -11.19 -12.57
CA ASP A 66 -15.77 -10.68 -13.55
C ASP A 66 -15.27 -9.25 -13.21
N GLY A 67 -16.11 -8.45 -12.54
CA GLY A 67 -15.81 -7.09 -12.12
C GLY A 67 -15.08 -6.93 -10.77
N LEU A 68 -14.82 -8.02 -10.03
CA LEU A 68 -14.22 -7.96 -8.69
C LEU A 68 -12.89 -7.19 -8.71
N TRP A 69 -12.04 -7.49 -9.70
CA TRP A 69 -10.73 -6.86 -9.84
C TRP A 69 -10.80 -5.37 -10.17
N LEU A 70 -11.75 -4.97 -11.03
CA LEU A 70 -11.99 -3.55 -11.28
C LEU A 70 -12.42 -2.83 -9.99
N GLY A 71 -13.24 -3.49 -9.17
CA GLY A 71 -13.61 -3.00 -7.85
C GLY A 71 -12.40 -2.83 -6.92
N VAL A 72 -11.51 -3.82 -6.85
CA VAL A 72 -10.28 -3.76 -6.04
C VAL A 72 -9.35 -2.64 -6.51
N MET A 73 -9.13 -2.51 -7.84
CA MET A 73 -8.33 -1.43 -8.41
C MET A 73 -8.91 -0.05 -8.07
N PHE A 74 -10.23 0.11 -8.23
CA PHE A 74 -10.93 1.34 -7.90
C PHE A 74 -10.80 1.68 -6.41
N LEU A 75 -11.09 0.74 -5.52
CA LEU A 75 -10.95 0.92 -4.07
C LEU A 75 -9.51 1.24 -3.67
N SER A 76 -8.52 0.60 -4.29
CA SER A 76 -7.10 0.91 -4.05
C SER A 76 -6.76 2.35 -4.43
N GLY A 77 -7.32 2.86 -5.52
CA GLY A 77 -7.21 4.26 -5.92
C GLY A 77 -7.91 5.23 -4.97
N VAL A 78 -9.08 4.86 -4.43
CA VAL A 78 -9.78 5.64 -3.39
C VAL A 78 -8.93 5.68 -2.11
N MET A 79 -8.39 4.55 -1.66
CA MET A 79 -7.52 4.47 -0.49
C MET A 79 -6.24 5.28 -0.69
N GLY A 80 -5.60 5.20 -1.87
CA GLY A 80 -4.45 6.04 -2.21
C GLY A 80 -4.79 7.54 -2.19
N THR A 81 -5.96 7.93 -2.69
CA THR A 81 -6.44 9.32 -2.61
C THR A 81 -6.57 9.78 -1.15
N LEU A 82 -7.18 8.96 -0.28
CA LEU A 82 -7.34 9.25 1.14
C LEU A 82 -5.99 9.34 1.88
N LEU A 83 -5.05 8.44 1.58
CA LEU A 83 -3.69 8.46 2.11
C LEU A 83 -2.94 9.73 1.67
N GLY A 84 -3.09 10.14 0.42
CA GLY A 84 -2.56 11.42 -0.09
C GLY A 84 -3.14 12.64 0.63
N LEU A 85 -4.44 12.64 0.96
CA LEU A 85 -5.04 13.69 1.78
C LEU A 85 -4.45 13.74 3.19
N ARG A 86 -4.13 12.58 3.76
CA ARG A 86 -3.42 12.40 5.05
C ARG A 86 -1.91 12.65 4.98
N ARG A 87 -1.38 13.04 3.83
CA ARG A 87 0.05 13.34 3.59
C ARG A 87 0.97 12.12 3.71
N VAL A 88 0.45 10.91 3.50
CA VAL A 88 1.28 9.71 3.35
C VAL A 88 2.02 9.79 2.02
N ALA A 89 3.32 9.48 2.01
CA ALA A 89 4.10 9.55 0.78
C ALA A 89 3.68 8.47 -0.22
N ALA A 90 3.74 8.76 -1.53
CA ALA A 90 3.35 7.81 -2.57
C ALA A 90 4.12 6.49 -2.50
N LEU A 91 5.41 6.53 -2.14
CA LEU A 91 6.24 5.34 -1.95
C LEU A 91 5.80 4.52 -0.74
N GLU A 92 5.44 5.18 0.38
CA GLU A 92 4.92 4.51 1.58
C GLU A 92 3.55 3.89 1.33
N ALA A 93 2.68 4.58 0.58
CA ALA A 93 1.39 4.05 0.17
C ALA A 93 1.55 2.83 -0.75
N GLY A 94 2.48 2.89 -1.70
CA GLY A 94 2.82 1.76 -2.58
C GLY A 94 3.43 0.58 -1.85
N ALA A 95 4.33 0.82 -0.89
CA ALA A 95 4.92 -0.27 -0.10
C ALA A 95 3.92 -0.87 0.91
N GLY A 96 3.00 -0.06 1.44
CA GLY A 96 1.92 -0.53 2.31
C GLY A 96 0.99 -1.56 1.63
N THR A 97 0.90 -1.55 0.30
CA THR A 97 0.08 -2.55 -0.42
C THR A 97 0.61 -3.97 -0.25
N LEU A 98 1.88 -4.15 0.11
CA LEU A 98 2.44 -5.47 0.43
C LEU A 98 1.72 -6.14 1.59
N ALA A 99 1.08 -5.37 2.49
CA ALA A 99 0.27 -5.90 3.58
C ALA A 99 -1.09 -6.47 3.14
N PHE A 100 -1.49 -6.26 1.88
CA PHE A 100 -2.71 -6.84 1.31
C PHE A 100 -2.72 -8.36 1.39
N LEU A 101 -1.62 -9.02 0.98
CA LEU A 101 -1.53 -10.49 1.00
C LEU A 101 -1.57 -11.07 2.43
N PRO A 102 -0.75 -10.57 3.39
CA PRO A 102 -0.90 -10.96 4.80
C PRO A 102 -2.30 -10.72 5.36
N GLY A 103 -2.95 -9.61 5.01
CA GLY A 103 -4.33 -9.33 5.40
C GLY A 103 -5.32 -10.36 4.86
N ALA A 104 -5.21 -10.72 3.58
CA ALA A 104 -6.03 -11.75 2.97
C ALA A 104 -5.82 -13.12 3.66
N TRP A 105 -4.57 -13.49 3.95
CA TRP A 105 -4.26 -14.71 4.70
C TRP A 105 -4.84 -14.70 6.11
N LEU A 106 -4.79 -13.56 6.80
CA LEU A 106 -5.35 -13.44 8.14
C LEU A 106 -6.87 -13.69 8.13
N ALA A 107 -7.59 -13.25 7.09
CA ALA A 107 -9.01 -13.58 6.94
C ALA A 107 -9.25 -15.07 6.70
N VAL A 108 -8.43 -15.72 5.86
CA VAL A 108 -8.51 -17.19 5.63
C VAL A 108 -8.30 -17.95 6.93
N VAL A 109 -7.22 -17.66 7.66
CA VAL A 109 -6.93 -18.33 8.95
C VAL A 109 -8.03 -18.09 9.96
N THR A 110 -8.59 -16.87 10.01
CA THR A 110 -9.72 -16.54 10.89
C THR A 110 -10.96 -17.36 10.51
N LEU A 111 -11.28 -17.48 9.22
CA LEU A 111 -12.40 -18.31 8.76
C LEU A 111 -12.18 -19.79 9.06
N GLN A 112 -10.97 -20.31 8.85
CA GLN A 112 -10.63 -21.70 9.19
C GLN A 112 -10.78 -21.97 10.69
N ALA A 113 -10.36 -21.03 11.53
CA ALA A 113 -10.53 -21.14 12.98
C ALA A 113 -12.01 -21.13 13.42
N LEU A 114 -12.89 -20.42 12.69
CA LEU A 114 -14.31 -20.28 13.03
C LEU A 114 -15.20 -21.36 12.40
N LEU A 115 -14.89 -21.81 11.19
CA LEU A 115 -15.78 -22.60 10.34
C LEU A 115 -15.20 -23.97 9.95
N GLY A 116 -13.94 -24.26 10.29
CA GLY A 116 -13.29 -25.53 9.95
C GLY A 116 -13.33 -25.81 8.45
N ASP A 117 -13.79 -27.01 8.08
CA ASP A 117 -13.83 -27.49 6.69
C ASP A 117 -14.75 -26.70 5.75
N ALA A 118 -15.62 -25.83 6.29
CA ALA A 118 -16.47 -24.95 5.48
C ALA A 118 -15.75 -23.68 5.00
N ALA A 119 -14.54 -23.40 5.48
CA ALA A 119 -13.73 -22.23 5.16
C ALA A 119 -12.93 -22.39 3.85
N PRO A 120 -12.54 -21.29 3.19
CA PRO A 120 -11.67 -21.37 2.03
C PRO A 120 -10.25 -21.79 2.41
N PHE A 121 -9.56 -22.50 1.51
CA PHE A 121 -8.15 -22.88 1.66
C PHE A 121 -7.20 -21.95 0.90
N THR A 122 -7.74 -21.08 0.04
CA THR A 122 -6.97 -20.10 -0.74
C THR A 122 -7.46 -18.70 -0.42
N THR A 123 -6.55 -17.73 -0.47
CA THR A 123 -6.84 -16.32 -0.23
C THR A 123 -7.69 -15.72 -1.33
N ILE A 124 -7.53 -16.17 -2.57
CA ILE A 124 -8.22 -15.59 -3.73
C ILE A 124 -8.60 -16.70 -4.71
N ILE A 125 -9.89 -16.82 -5.00
CA ILE A 125 -10.41 -17.73 -6.02
C ILE A 125 -10.08 -17.12 -7.40
N GLY A 126 -9.41 -17.88 -8.27
CA GLY A 126 -9.13 -17.50 -9.66
C GLY A 126 -7.80 -16.77 -9.94
N VAL A 127 -6.91 -16.59 -8.94
CA VAL A 127 -5.66 -15.78 -9.09
C VAL A 127 -4.43 -16.51 -8.55
N ALA A 128 -4.50 -17.83 -8.36
CA ALA A 128 -3.41 -18.61 -7.75
C ALA A 128 -2.01 -18.44 -8.40
N ASP A 129 -1.93 -17.94 -9.64
CA ASP A 129 -0.69 -17.72 -10.38
C ASP A 129 -0.36 -16.23 -10.70
N ALA A 130 -1.18 -15.27 -10.27
CA ALA A 130 -1.04 -13.85 -10.66
C ALA A 130 -0.85 -12.85 -9.50
N ASP A 131 -0.58 -13.34 -8.28
CA ASP A 131 -0.45 -12.55 -7.05
C ASP A 131 0.53 -11.37 -7.16
N GLY A 132 1.67 -11.57 -7.83
CA GLY A 132 2.67 -10.50 -8.02
C GLY A 132 2.19 -9.39 -8.94
N ALA A 133 1.50 -9.73 -10.02
CA ALA A 133 0.96 -8.75 -10.97
C ALA A 133 -0.19 -7.95 -10.34
N VAL A 134 -1.05 -8.63 -9.57
CA VAL A 134 -2.13 -8.00 -8.81
C VAL A 134 -1.59 -6.98 -7.81
N LEU A 135 -0.59 -7.36 -7.02
CA LEU A 135 0.04 -6.45 -6.07
C LEU A 135 0.67 -5.24 -6.75
N ALA A 136 1.33 -5.44 -7.90
CA ALA A 136 1.92 -4.36 -8.67
C ALA A 136 0.85 -3.37 -9.16
N VAL A 137 -0.32 -3.86 -9.61
CA VAL A 137 -1.42 -2.99 -10.03
C VAL A 137 -2.02 -2.23 -8.85
N ILE A 138 -2.25 -2.90 -7.72
CA ILE A 138 -2.74 -2.24 -6.49
C ILE A 138 -1.75 -1.15 -6.05
N ALA A 139 -0.45 -1.46 -6.04
CA ALA A 139 0.62 -0.50 -5.73
C ALA A 139 0.63 0.69 -6.69
N ALA A 140 0.52 0.45 -8.00
CA ALA A 140 0.50 1.51 -9.01
C ALA A 140 -0.75 2.41 -8.86
N CYS A 141 -1.93 1.83 -8.63
CA CYS A 141 -3.16 2.59 -8.39
C CYS A 141 -3.05 3.44 -7.11
N ALA A 142 -2.56 2.85 -6.01
CA ALA A 142 -2.42 3.51 -4.72
C ALA A 142 -1.37 4.63 -4.74
N ALA A 143 -0.16 4.34 -5.22
CA ALA A 143 0.93 5.30 -5.31
C ALA A 143 0.60 6.42 -6.31
N GLY A 144 0.03 6.07 -7.47
CA GLY A 144 -0.32 7.03 -8.51
C GLY A 144 -1.39 8.03 -8.06
N THR A 145 -2.43 7.57 -7.38
CA THR A 145 -3.49 8.46 -6.85
C THR A 145 -2.99 9.30 -5.67
N THR A 146 -2.22 8.70 -4.75
CA THR A 146 -1.54 9.42 -3.67
C THR A 146 -0.69 10.58 -4.22
N GLN A 147 0.15 10.29 -5.22
CA GLN A 147 1.03 11.27 -5.84
C GLN A 147 0.25 12.42 -6.49
N ARG A 148 -0.82 12.11 -7.23
CA ARG A 148 -1.69 13.14 -7.85
C ARG A 148 -2.28 14.10 -6.83
N VAL A 149 -2.73 13.60 -5.69
CA VAL A 149 -3.28 14.44 -4.60
C VAL A 149 -2.20 15.35 -4.02
N ILE A 150 -1.01 14.80 -3.75
CA ILE A 150 0.13 15.57 -3.24
C ILE A 150 0.51 16.69 -4.21
N THR A 151 0.68 16.37 -5.49
CA THR A 151 1.06 17.35 -6.53
C THR A 151 -0.01 18.43 -6.69
N ARG A 152 -1.30 18.06 -6.77
CA ARG A 152 -2.39 19.03 -6.91
C ARG A 152 -2.44 19.99 -5.73
N ARG A 153 -2.21 19.50 -4.52
CA ARG A 153 -2.20 20.34 -3.31
C ARG A 153 -1.04 21.33 -3.32
N ALA A 154 0.14 20.90 -3.74
CA ALA A 154 1.31 21.78 -3.86
C ALA A 154 1.07 22.94 -4.83
N LEU A 155 0.42 22.66 -5.97
CA LEU A 155 0.07 23.67 -6.99
C LEU A 155 -0.95 24.70 -6.50
N LEU A 156 -1.83 24.33 -5.56
CA LEU A 156 -2.86 25.24 -5.02
C LEU A 156 -2.34 26.12 -3.87
N THR A 157 -1.16 25.82 -3.34
CA THR A 157 -0.54 26.54 -2.22
C THR A 157 0.68 27.36 -2.64
N ALA A 158 1.03 27.35 -3.92
CA ALA A 158 2.09 28.15 -4.53
C ALA A 158 1.52 29.44 -5.13
#